data_AF-A0A7L2A9S9-F1
#
_entry.id   AF-A0A7L2A9S9-F1
#
_cell.length_a   1.000
_cell.length_b   1.000
_cell.length_c   1.000
_cell.angle_alpha   90.00
_cell.angle_beta   90.00
_cell.angle_gamma   90.00
#
_symmetry.space_group_name_H-M   'P 1'
#
loop_
_entity.id
_entity.type
_entity.pdbx_description
1 polymer ?
#
loop_
_entity_poly.entity_id
_entity_poly.type
_entity_poly.pdbx_seq_one_letter_code
_entity_poly.pdbx_strand_id
1 'polypeptide(L)'
;WKGYSYERLDGSVRGEERHLAIKNFGQQPIFIFLLSTRAGGVGMNLTAADTVIFTDSDFNPQNDLQAIARAHRIGQHKPVKIIRLIGRDTVEEIIYRRAASKLRLTNAVVEGGQFALGAPKPQGAAELQLSEILKFGLDKLLSSEGSTVQDVELENILGETKAGQWI
;
A
#
# COMPACT_ATOMS: atom_id res chain seq x y z
N TRP A 1 -10.86 4.17 -21.77
CA TRP A 1 -10.01 2.96 -21.94
C TRP A 1 -10.44 1.92 -20.90
N LYS A 2 -10.47 0.63 -21.29
CA LYS A 2 -11.07 -0.55 -20.59
C LYS A 2 -12.55 -0.48 -20.14
N GLY A 3 -13.14 0.70 -19.97
CA GLY A 3 -14.58 0.86 -19.71
C GLY A 3 -15.01 0.65 -18.25
N TYR A 4 -14.06 0.61 -17.31
CA TYR A 4 -14.37 0.49 -15.89
C TYR A 4 -14.87 1.81 -15.30
N SER A 5 -15.92 1.73 -14.49
CA SER A 5 -16.39 2.84 -13.66
C SER A 5 -15.37 3.12 -12.55
N TYR A 6 -15.01 4.39 -12.36
CA TYR A 6 -14.06 4.77 -11.32
C TYR A 6 -14.37 6.13 -10.70
N GLU A 7 -13.93 6.28 -9.46
CA GLU A 7 -13.83 7.56 -8.74
C GLU A 7 -12.36 7.85 -8.42
N ARG A 8 -12.00 9.12 -8.26
CA ARG A 8 -10.61 9.53 -7.97
C ARG A 8 -10.56 10.58 -6.87
N LEU A 9 -9.65 10.39 -5.92
CA LEU A 9 -9.38 11.33 -4.85
C LEU A 9 -7.87 11.50 -4.68
N ASP A 10 -7.40 12.72 -4.93
CA ASP A 10 -6.03 13.13 -4.64
C ASP A 10 -6.02 14.47 -3.87
N GLY A 11 -4.82 15.00 -3.63
CA GLY A 11 -4.64 16.23 -2.85
C GLY A 11 -5.16 17.51 -3.53
N SER A 12 -5.54 17.47 -4.80
CA SER A 12 -6.07 18.61 -5.55
C SER A 12 -7.59 18.72 -5.53
N VAL A 13 -8.28 17.64 -5.12
CA VAL A 13 -9.75 17.56 -5.11
C VAL A 13 -10.35 18.42 -3.99
N ARG A 14 -11.37 19.22 -4.33
CA ARG A 14 -12.06 20.11 -3.37
C ARG A 14 -12.86 19.31 -2.34
N GLY A 15 -13.17 19.94 -1.21
CA GLY A 15 -13.93 19.32 -0.11
C GLY A 15 -15.27 18.73 -0.56
N GLU A 16 -16.07 19.49 -1.31
CA GLU A 16 -17.39 19.03 -1.80
C GLU A 16 -17.27 17.82 -2.76
N GLU A 17 -16.37 17.91 -3.73
CA GLU A 17 -16.12 16.84 -4.72
C GLU A 17 -15.63 15.56 -4.03
N ARG A 18 -14.82 15.70 -2.98
CA ARG A 18 -14.38 14.57 -2.15
C ARG A 18 -15.56 13.83 -1.52
N HIS A 19 -16.48 14.56 -0.90
CA HIS A 19 -17.65 13.95 -0.27
C HIS A 19 -18.54 13.25 -1.30
N LEU A 20 -18.71 13.85 -2.49
CA LEU A 20 -19.48 13.27 -3.57
C LEU A 20 -18.84 11.98 -4.09
N ALA A 21 -17.53 11.95 -4.32
CA ALA A 21 -16.81 10.76 -4.78
C ALA A 21 -16.94 9.60 -3.78
N ILE A 22 -16.75 9.87 -2.47
CA ILE A 22 -16.91 8.85 -1.41
C ILE A 22 -18.36 8.33 -1.38
N LYS A 23 -19.35 9.22 -1.49
CA LYS A 23 -20.77 8.85 -1.51
C LYS A 23 -21.10 7.99 -2.73
N ASN A 24 -20.65 8.40 -3.92
CA ASN A 24 -20.88 7.67 -5.17
C ASN A 24 -20.30 6.25 -5.09
N PHE A 25 -19.10 6.10 -4.54
CA PHE A 25 -18.47 4.78 -4.41
C PHE A 25 -19.28 3.81 -3.53
N GLY A 26 -19.96 4.33 -2.51
CA GLY A 26 -20.83 3.52 -1.65
C GLY A 26 -22.24 3.27 -2.19
N GLN A 27 -22.70 4.03 -3.20
CA GLN A 27 -24.09 4.03 -3.66
C GLN A 27 -24.28 3.61 -5.12
N GLN A 28 -23.25 3.79 -5.95
CA GLN A 28 -23.27 3.44 -7.36
C GLN A 28 -22.37 2.23 -7.63
N PRO A 29 -22.59 1.49 -8.73
CA PRO A 29 -21.75 0.36 -9.13
C PRO A 29 -20.40 0.84 -9.70
N ILE A 30 -19.61 1.53 -8.88
CA ILE A 30 -18.26 1.97 -9.19
C ILE A 30 -17.30 0.83 -8.91
N PHE A 31 -16.50 0.44 -9.91
CA PHE A 31 -15.57 -0.68 -9.79
C PHE A 31 -14.25 -0.28 -9.12
N ILE A 32 -13.72 0.91 -9.41
CA ILE A 32 -12.39 1.34 -8.95
C ILE A 32 -12.48 2.65 -8.18
N PHE A 33 -11.76 2.76 -7.07
CA PHE A 33 -11.51 4.04 -6.41
C PHE A 33 -10.01 4.32 -6.38
N LEU A 34 -9.58 5.33 -7.13
CA LEU A 34 -8.18 5.74 -7.20
C LEU A 34 -7.87 6.73 -6.08
N LEU A 35 -6.91 6.38 -5.22
CA LEU A 35 -6.51 7.18 -4.08
C LEU A 35 -5.01 7.39 -4.06
N SER A 36 -4.58 8.61 -3.74
CA SER A 36 -3.22 8.81 -3.27
C SER A 36 -3.13 8.46 -1.78
N THR A 37 -2.09 7.73 -1.38
CA THR A 37 -1.90 7.26 0.00
C THR A 37 -1.95 8.41 1.01
N ARG A 38 -1.44 9.59 0.65
CA ARG A 38 -1.51 10.79 1.49
C ARG A 38 -2.90 11.39 1.60
N ALA A 39 -3.70 11.37 0.53
CA ALA A 39 -5.08 11.85 0.59
C ALA A 39 -5.99 10.87 1.36
N GLY A 40 -5.66 9.58 1.39
CA GLY A 40 -6.32 8.55 2.19
C GLY A 40 -6.17 8.70 3.72
N GLY A 41 -5.19 9.49 4.18
CA GLY A 41 -4.99 9.79 5.61
C GLY A 41 -6.13 10.61 6.24
N VAL A 42 -6.96 11.27 5.41
CA VAL A 42 -8.15 12.00 5.86
C VAL A 42 -9.27 11.00 6.15
N GLY A 43 -9.93 11.13 7.30
CA GLY A 43 -10.92 10.16 7.83
C GLY A 43 -12.12 9.86 6.94
N MET A 44 -11.95 8.96 5.96
CA MET A 44 -13.02 8.50 5.05
C MET A 44 -13.42 7.05 5.33
N ASN A 45 -14.57 6.64 4.81
CA ASN A 45 -15.08 5.28 4.89
C ASN A 45 -15.25 4.71 3.49
N LEU A 46 -14.54 3.62 3.19
CA LEU A 46 -14.54 2.94 1.89
C LEU A 46 -14.89 1.45 2.06
N THR A 47 -15.76 1.11 3.01
CA THR A 47 -16.22 -0.27 3.29
C THR A 47 -16.96 -0.93 2.12
N ALA A 48 -17.27 -0.20 1.04
CA ALA A 48 -17.77 -0.81 -0.19
C ALA A 48 -16.69 -1.63 -0.93
N ALA A 49 -15.41 -1.29 -0.73
CA ALA A 49 -14.28 -2.02 -1.31
C ALA A 49 -13.88 -3.22 -0.46
N ASP A 50 -13.72 -4.37 -1.09
CA ASP A 50 -13.16 -5.60 -0.50
C ASP A 50 -11.70 -5.82 -0.89
N THR A 51 -11.15 -5.06 -1.85
CA THR A 51 -9.79 -5.25 -2.34
C THR A 51 -9.03 -3.93 -2.33
N VAL A 52 -7.84 -3.94 -1.73
CA VAL A 52 -6.92 -2.79 -1.70
C VAL A 52 -5.65 -3.17 -2.44
N ILE A 53 -5.30 -2.42 -3.48
CA ILE A 53 -4.09 -2.65 -4.29
C ILE A 53 -3.14 -1.47 -4.10
N PHE A 54 -1.97 -1.73 -3.52
CA PHE A 54 -0.87 -0.78 -3.46
C PHE A 54 -0.03 -0.89 -4.73
N THR A 55 0.04 0.20 -5.49
CA THR A 55 0.86 0.31 -6.69
C THR A 55 2.30 0.75 -6.39
N ASP A 56 2.48 1.46 -5.28
CA ASP A 56 3.75 1.97 -4.78
C ASP A 56 3.88 1.70 -3.27
N SER A 57 5.10 1.83 -2.74
CA SER A 57 5.38 1.63 -1.32
C SER A 57 5.81 2.93 -0.64
N ASP A 58 5.12 3.30 0.43
CA ASP A 58 5.50 4.44 1.26
C ASP A 58 6.65 4.04 2.22
N PHE A 59 7.55 4.98 2.50
CA PHE A 59 8.63 4.80 3.48
C PHE A 59 8.12 4.69 4.93
N ASN A 60 6.91 5.20 5.17
CA ASN A 60 6.21 5.12 6.44
C ASN A 60 5.09 4.06 6.38
N PRO A 61 5.29 2.87 7.00
CA PRO A 61 4.29 1.79 6.97
C PRO A 61 2.92 2.19 7.55
N GLN A 62 2.88 3.25 8.36
CA GLN A 62 1.66 3.66 9.06
C GLN A 62 0.69 4.35 8.10
N ASN A 63 1.20 4.98 7.03
CA ASN A 63 0.36 5.53 5.97
C ASN A 63 -0.42 4.41 5.27
N ASP A 64 0.25 3.30 4.98
CA ASP A 64 -0.34 2.13 4.34
C ASP A 64 -1.37 1.44 5.25
N LEU A 65 -1.07 1.29 6.54
CA LEU A 65 -2.02 0.78 7.52
C LEU A 65 -3.27 1.66 7.64
N GLN A 66 -3.11 2.98 7.60
CA GLN A 66 -4.25 3.90 7.60
C GLN A 66 -5.09 3.79 6.34
N ALA A 67 -4.45 3.61 5.17
CA ALA A 67 -5.14 3.39 3.90
C ALA A 67 -5.94 2.07 3.92
N ILE A 68 -5.36 0.98 4.41
CA ILE A 68 -6.06 -0.30 4.60
C ILE A 68 -7.27 -0.13 5.52
N ALA A 69 -7.11 0.59 6.63
CA ALA A 69 -8.17 0.85 7.60
C ALA A 69 -9.33 1.71 7.04
N ARG A 70 -9.24 2.23 5.81
CA ARG A 70 -10.39 2.86 5.13
C ARG A 70 -11.39 1.82 4.62
N ALA A 71 -10.89 0.68 4.14
CA ALA A 71 -11.70 -0.44 3.63
C ALA A 71 -11.93 -1.51 4.71
N HIS A 72 -10.89 -1.88 5.45
CA HIS A 72 -10.96 -2.76 6.61
C HIS A 72 -11.41 -1.98 7.85
N ARG A 73 -12.70 -1.66 7.89
CA ARG A 73 -13.33 -0.84 8.94
C ARG A 73 -14.64 -1.46 9.42
N ILE A 74 -15.08 -1.08 10.62
CA ILE A 74 -16.42 -1.41 11.13
C ILE A 74 -17.47 -0.99 10.08
N GLY A 75 -18.32 -1.94 9.68
CA GLY A 75 -19.28 -1.78 8.57
C GLY A 75 -18.87 -2.52 7.28
N GLN A 76 -17.67 -3.11 7.22
CA GLN A 76 -17.31 -4.07 6.18
C GLN A 76 -17.85 -5.46 6.53
N HIS A 77 -18.45 -6.13 5.55
CA HIS A 77 -19.03 -7.47 5.67
C HIS A 77 -18.30 -8.53 4.81
N LYS A 78 -17.45 -8.10 3.88
CA LYS A 78 -16.63 -8.96 3.01
C LYS A 78 -15.20 -9.07 3.52
N PRO A 79 -14.51 -10.21 3.31
CA PRO A 79 -13.09 -10.31 3.62
C PRO A 79 -12.30 -9.30 2.78
N VAL A 80 -11.44 -8.51 3.43
CA VAL A 80 -10.64 -7.49 2.74
C VAL A 80 -9.30 -8.09 2.29
N LYS A 81 -9.06 -8.16 0.99
CA LYS A 81 -7.80 -8.60 0.40
C LYS A 81 -6.87 -7.41 0.16
N ILE A 82 -5.63 -7.53 0.60
CA ILE A 82 -4.61 -6.49 0.43
C ILE A 82 -3.53 -7.05 -0.49
N ILE A 83 -3.35 -6.40 -1.64
CA ILE A 83 -2.36 -6.76 -2.64
C ILE A 83 -1.34 -5.62 -2.71
N ARG A 84 -0.05 -5.94 -2.72
CA ARG A 84 1.00 -4.96 -2.94
C ARG A 84 1.85 -5.40 -4.11
N LEU A 85 1.92 -4.55 -5.12
CA LEU A 85 2.81 -4.73 -6.26
C LEU A 85 4.20 -4.23 -5.85
N ILE A 86 5.22 -5.05 -6.07
CA ILE A 86 6.61 -4.72 -5.77
C ILE A 86 7.46 -5.16 -6.96
N GLY A 87 8.20 -4.24 -7.56
CA GLY A 87 9.24 -4.57 -8.52
C GLY A 87 10.37 -5.34 -7.83
N ARG A 88 10.53 -6.62 -8.19
CA ARG A 88 11.65 -7.45 -7.72
C ARG A 88 12.99 -6.84 -8.13
N ASP A 89 13.98 -6.91 -7.25
CA ASP A 89 15.33 -6.38 -7.46
C ASP A 89 15.35 -4.87 -7.79
N THR A 90 14.28 -4.14 -7.45
CA THR A 90 14.21 -2.68 -7.59
C THR A 90 14.33 -1.97 -6.24
N VAL A 91 14.45 -0.64 -6.28
CA VAL A 91 14.38 0.20 -5.08
C VAL A 91 13.10 -0.03 -4.26
N GLU A 92 12.00 -0.41 -4.89
CA GLU A 92 10.72 -0.66 -4.21
C GLU A 92 10.83 -1.82 -3.20
N GLU A 93 11.57 -2.88 -3.56
CA GLU A 93 11.79 -4.02 -2.67
C GLU A 93 12.58 -3.62 -1.42
N ILE A 94 13.59 -2.77 -1.58
CA ILE A 94 14.38 -2.24 -0.46
C ILE A 94 13.51 -1.40 0.46
N ILE A 95 12.71 -0.49 -0.12
CA ILE A 95 11.78 0.37 0.64
C ILE A 95 10.81 -0.50 1.44
N TYR A 96 10.21 -1.50 0.79
CA TYR A 96 9.28 -2.43 1.43
C TYR A 96 9.92 -3.19 2.59
N ARG A 97 11.11 -3.79 2.39
CA ARG A 97 11.82 -4.53 3.46
C ARG A 97 12.12 -3.63 4.66
N ARG A 98 12.51 -2.37 4.42
CA ARG A 98 12.76 -1.40 5.50
C ARG A 98 11.47 -1.01 6.22
N ALA A 99 10.39 -0.74 5.49
CA ALA A 99 9.09 -0.42 6.09
C ALA A 99 8.58 -1.58 6.97
N ALA A 100 8.71 -2.82 6.51
CA ALA A 100 8.37 -4.01 7.29
C ALA A 100 9.21 -4.12 8.58
N SER A 101 10.52 -3.84 8.51
CA SER A 101 11.38 -3.80 9.70
C SER A 101 10.97 -2.71 10.70
N LYS A 102 10.65 -1.50 10.22
CA LYS A 102 10.14 -0.41 11.08
C LYS A 102 8.85 -0.80 11.79
N LEU A 103 7.93 -1.47 11.09
CA LEU A 103 6.68 -1.94 11.67
C LEU A 103 6.92 -3.00 12.75
N ARG A 104 7.79 -3.98 12.49
CA ARG A 104 8.17 -5.01 13.47
C ARG A 104 8.77 -4.41 14.74
N LEU A 105 9.66 -3.44 14.59
CA LEU A 105 10.25 -2.72 15.73
C LEU A 105 9.18 -1.98 16.53
N THR A 106 8.24 -1.31 15.84
CA THR A 106 7.14 -0.60 16.50
C THR A 106 6.26 -1.56 17.28
N ASN A 107 5.87 -2.70 16.69
CA ASN A 107 5.07 -3.71 17.39
C ASN A 107 5.81 -4.28 18.61
N ALA A 108 7.10 -4.59 18.50
CA ALA A 108 7.90 -5.07 19.61
C ALA A 108 8.01 -4.05 20.75
N VAL A 109 8.11 -2.75 20.43
CA VAL A 109 8.13 -1.68 21.44
C VAL A 109 6.77 -1.54 22.14
N VAL A 110 5.68 -1.64 21.37
CA VAL A 110 4.31 -1.56 21.91
C VAL A 110 3.99 -2.74 22.82
N GLU A 111 4.36 -3.96 22.42
CA GLU A 111 4.19 -5.18 23.22
C GLU A 111 5.14 -5.22 24.44
N GLY A 112 6.35 -4.67 24.30
CA GLY A 112 7.38 -4.64 25.34
C GLY A 112 7.22 -3.54 26.40
N GLY A 113 6.29 -2.60 26.23
CA GLY A 113 5.93 -1.60 27.25
C GLY A 113 7.01 -0.56 27.62
N GLN A 114 8.14 -0.51 26.91
CA GLN A 114 9.25 0.38 27.28
C GLN A 114 9.21 1.70 26.51
N PHE A 115 8.63 2.73 27.14
CA PHE A 115 8.85 4.12 26.77
C PHE A 115 10.27 4.55 27.13
N ALA A 116 11.21 4.46 26.19
CA ALA A 116 12.35 5.36 26.17
C ALA A 116 11.97 6.59 25.33
N LEU A 117 11.30 7.54 25.98
CA LEU A 117 11.08 8.89 25.45
C LEU A 117 12.44 9.54 25.19
N GLY A 118 12.94 9.47 23.95
CA GLY A 118 14.15 10.20 23.56
C GLY A 118 15.18 9.48 22.70
N ALA A 119 14.83 8.47 21.90
CA ALA A 119 15.76 8.03 20.85
C ALA A 119 15.86 9.13 19.77
N PRO A 120 17.03 9.75 19.54
CA PRO A 120 17.18 10.78 18.53
C PRO A 120 16.87 10.18 17.15
N LYS A 121 16.03 10.85 16.35
CA LYS A 121 15.95 10.56 14.91
C LYS A 121 17.38 10.69 14.36
N PRO A 122 18.01 9.64 13.84
CA PRO A 122 19.34 9.79 13.27
C PRO A 122 19.20 10.62 12.00
N GLN A 123 19.57 11.90 12.07
CA GLN A 123 19.50 12.85 10.96
C GLN A 123 20.44 12.44 9.81
N GLY A 124 21.44 11.59 10.06
CA GLY A 124 22.31 10.98 9.04
C GLY A 124 21.77 9.71 8.40
N ALA A 125 20.60 9.20 8.83
CA ALA A 125 20.07 7.97 8.29
C ALA A 125 19.64 8.13 6.83
N ALA A 126 19.16 9.30 6.40
CA ALA A 126 18.63 9.50 5.04
C ALA A 126 19.71 9.45 3.94
N GLU A 127 20.92 9.99 4.21
CA GLU A 127 22.04 9.95 3.26
C GLU A 127 22.66 8.55 3.17
N LEU A 128 22.84 7.89 4.32
CA LEU A 128 23.26 6.49 4.39
C LEU A 128 22.24 5.57 3.70
N GLN A 129 20.94 5.83 3.86
CA GLN A 129 19.85 5.12 3.19
C GLN A 129 19.94 5.18 1.67
N LEU A 130 20.24 6.36 1.09
CA LEU A 130 20.36 6.51 -0.36
C LEU A 130 21.55 5.73 -0.91
N SER A 131 22.69 5.78 -0.22
CA SER A 131 23.90 5.06 -0.65
C SER A 131 23.74 3.54 -0.66
N GLU A 132 23.04 2.98 0.33
CA GLU A 132 22.73 1.54 0.39
C GLU A 132 21.75 1.12 -0.71
N ILE A 133 20.75 1.97 -1.02
CA ILE A 133 19.81 1.75 -2.13
C ILE A 133 20.57 1.70 -3.46
N LEU A 134 21.48 2.66 -3.69
CA LEU A 134 22.27 2.73 -4.92
C LEU A 134 23.21 1.52 -5.06
N LYS A 135 23.87 1.08 -3.98
CA LYS A 135 24.73 -0.10 -3.98
C LYS A 135 23.97 -1.39 -4.30
N PHE A 136 22.82 -1.60 -3.67
CA PHE A 136 21.99 -2.78 -3.94
C PHE A 136 21.53 -2.83 -5.40
N GLY A 137 21.06 -1.69 -5.94
CA GLY A 137 20.64 -1.60 -7.34
C GLY A 137 21.80 -1.91 -8.30
N LEU A 138 23.00 -1.41 -8.01
CA LEU A 138 24.18 -1.63 -8.84
C LEU A 138 24.67 -3.09 -8.79
N ASP A 139 24.78 -3.68 -7.60
CA ASP A 139 25.21 -5.09 -7.43
C ASP A 139 24.28 -6.05 -8.17
N LYS A 140 22.98 -5.76 -8.19
CA LYS A 140 21.97 -6.57 -8.90
C LYS A 140 21.96 -6.36 -10.41
N LEU A 141 22.14 -5.13 -10.88
CA LEU A 141 22.32 -4.86 -12.31
C LEU A 141 23.56 -5.55 -12.88
N LEU A 142 24.64 -5.63 -12.10
CA LEU A 142 25.88 -6.29 -12.49
C LEU A 142 25.82 -7.83 -12.40
N SER A 143 24.87 -8.39 -11.62
CA SER A 143 24.74 -9.84 -11.40
C SER A 143 23.54 -10.50 -12.09
N SER A 144 22.65 -9.71 -12.70
CA SER A 144 21.43 -10.21 -13.33
C SER A 144 21.66 -10.57 -14.81
N GLU A 145 21.88 -11.85 -15.11
CA GLU A 145 21.39 -12.42 -16.38
C GLU A 145 19.85 -12.55 -16.28
N GLY A 146 19.14 -11.96 -17.24
CA GLY A 146 17.72 -11.59 -17.12
C GLY A 146 16.78 -12.70 -16.65
N SER A 147 16.26 -12.54 -15.43
CA SER A 147 15.07 -13.27 -14.97
C SER A 147 13.81 -12.62 -15.55
N THR A 148 13.38 -13.07 -16.73
CA THR A 148 12.00 -12.87 -17.18
C THR A 148 11.06 -13.50 -16.15
N VAL A 149 9.94 -12.84 -15.82
CA VAL A 149 8.87 -13.40 -14.99
C VAL A 149 8.41 -14.70 -15.65
N GLN A 150 8.95 -15.84 -15.21
CA GLN A 150 8.55 -17.16 -15.67
C GLN A 150 7.17 -17.42 -15.10
N ASP A 151 6.20 -17.72 -15.99
CA ASP A 151 4.83 -18.19 -15.77
C ASP A 151 4.46 -18.54 -14.32
N VAL A 152 4.30 -17.52 -13.47
CA VAL A 152 3.69 -17.71 -12.15
C VAL A 152 2.20 -17.59 -12.35
N GLU A 153 1.47 -18.69 -12.17
CA GLU A 153 0.01 -18.68 -12.13
C GLU A 153 -0.46 -17.78 -10.98
N LEU A 154 -0.88 -16.55 -11.33
CA LEU A 154 -1.35 -15.55 -10.36
C LEU A 154 -2.57 -16.04 -9.56
N GLU A 155 -3.34 -16.98 -10.11
CA GLU A 155 -4.48 -17.61 -9.45
C GLU A 155 -4.07 -18.35 -8.17
N ASN A 156 -2.90 -19.01 -8.16
CA ASN A 156 -2.39 -19.71 -6.98
C ASN A 156 -2.02 -18.74 -5.84
N ILE A 157 -1.72 -17.48 -6.16
CA ILE A 157 -1.31 -16.46 -5.19
C ILE A 157 -2.51 -15.62 -4.75
N LEU A 158 -3.32 -15.18 -5.71
CA LEU A 158 -4.44 -14.28 -5.47
C LEU A 158 -5.69 -15.04 -5.02
N GLY A 159 -5.82 -16.32 -5.37
CA GLY A 159 -7.01 -17.13 -5.18
C GLY A 159 -7.98 -17.02 -6.36
N GLU A 160 -8.96 -17.91 -6.38
CA GLU A 160 -9.98 -17.96 -7.43
C GLU A 160 -10.99 -16.81 -7.31
N THR A 161 -11.53 -16.40 -8.47
CA THR A 161 -12.66 -15.47 -8.52
C THR A 161 -13.80 -16.07 -9.34
N LYS A 162 -15.03 -15.84 -8.91
CA LYS A 162 -16.24 -16.20 -9.67
C LYS A 162 -17.05 -14.94 -9.93
N ALA A 163 -17.26 -14.62 -11.21
CA ALA A 163 -18.00 -13.44 -11.65
C ALA A 163 -17.50 -12.12 -11.00
N GLY A 164 -16.18 -11.99 -10.81
CA GLY A 164 -15.54 -10.80 -10.24
C GLY A 164 -15.62 -10.68 -8.72
N GLN A 165 -16.04 -11.74 -8.02
CA GLN A 165 -15.99 -11.84 -6.56
C GLN A 165 -14.99 -12.90 -6.13
N TRP A 166 -14.26 -12.63 -5.05
CA TRP A 166 -13.37 -13.61 -4.40
C TRP A 166 -14.21 -14.75 -3.82
N ILE A 167 -13.75 -15.99 -4.02
CA ILE A 167 -14.34 -17.21 -3.45
C ILE A 167 -13.72 -17.49 -2.09
#